data_AF-X1W1E3-F1
#
_entry.id   AF-X1W1E3-F1
#
_cell.length_a   1.000
_cell.length_b   1.000
_cell.length_c   1.000
_cell.angle_alpha   90.00
_cell.angle_beta   90.00
_cell.angle_gamma   90.00
#
_symmetry.space_group_name_H-M   'P 1'
#
loop_
_entity.id
_entity.type
_entity.pdbx_description
1 polymer ?
#
loop_
_entity_poly.entity_id
_entity_poly.type
_entity_poly.pdbx_seq_one_letter_code
_entity_poly.pdbx_strand_id
1 'polypeptide(L)'
;MVSSPFNLAVVAVAALAGKAVTAGGVIVGGDYVYTNWTGAKATGETFSQGIGGLDASSTYYFNAQVKNSEFESDWGAELTFNTGAAVVAPTGTTDEATLVADIEATLNGKVTGDGGEACEVRFQYGLTAAYGKDTAWQPGKLTGNTFSQRIYGLTPNTKYHFL
;
A
#
# COMPACT_ATOMS: atom_id res chain seq x y z
N MET A 1 -4.88 -50.31 17.71
CA MET A 1 -3.90 -49.43 17.04
C MET A 1 -4.56 -48.09 16.84
N VAL A 2 -4.10 -47.07 17.56
CA VAL A 2 -4.63 -45.70 17.43
C VAL A 2 -4.09 -45.16 16.12
N SER A 3 -4.98 -44.80 15.20
CA SER A 3 -4.62 -44.15 13.94
C SER A 3 -3.84 -42.88 14.25
N SER A 4 -2.56 -42.86 13.88
CA SER A 4 -1.76 -41.64 13.92
C SER A 4 -2.48 -40.57 13.09
N PRO A 5 -2.77 -39.38 13.63
CA PRO A 5 -3.28 -38.31 12.80
C PRO A 5 -2.20 -38.00 11.77
N PHE A 6 -2.53 -38.14 10.49
CA PHE A 6 -1.65 -37.75 9.40
C PHE A 6 -1.41 -36.24 9.54
N ASN A 7 -0.22 -35.86 10.01
CA ASN A 7 0.24 -34.48 10.01
C ASN A 7 0.48 -34.09 8.55
N LEU A 8 -0.51 -33.46 7.91
CA LEU A 8 -0.41 -33.00 6.53
C LEU A 8 0.29 -31.64 6.52
N ALA A 9 1.52 -31.54 6.03
CA ALA A 9 2.12 -30.22 5.82
C ALA A 9 1.55 -29.61 4.54
N VAL A 10 1.04 -28.39 4.61
CA VAL A 10 0.46 -27.71 3.46
C VAL A 10 1.37 -26.57 3.03
N VAL A 11 1.72 -26.49 1.74
CA VAL A 11 1.99 -25.28 0.95
C VAL A 11 2.84 -25.54 -0.28
N ALA A 12 2.42 -24.92 -1.37
CA ALA A 12 3.30 -24.08 -2.17
C ALA A 12 2.43 -23.05 -2.88
N VAL A 13 2.59 -21.76 -2.55
CA VAL A 13 1.96 -20.67 -3.31
C VAL A 13 2.99 -20.23 -4.32
N ALA A 14 2.77 -20.65 -5.55
CA ALA A 14 3.59 -20.27 -6.68
C ALA A 14 3.14 -18.85 -7.09
N ALA A 15 4.02 -17.87 -7.34
CA ALA A 15 3.60 -16.54 -7.80
C ALA A 15 4.48 -16.11 -8.99
N LEU A 16 3.87 -15.90 -10.17
CA LEU A 16 4.58 -15.39 -11.35
C LEU A 16 3.88 -14.16 -11.93
N ALA A 17 4.63 -13.08 -12.13
CA ALA A 17 4.13 -11.87 -12.77
C ALA A 17 3.87 -12.10 -14.28
N GLY A 18 2.63 -11.87 -14.73
CA GLY A 18 2.33 -11.54 -16.12
C GLY A 18 2.38 -12.65 -17.19
N LYS A 19 2.18 -13.94 -16.90
CA LYS A 19 2.13 -14.99 -17.96
C LYS A 19 1.10 -16.10 -17.72
N ALA A 20 0.44 -16.53 -18.79
CA ALA A 20 -0.32 -17.79 -18.87
C ALA A 20 0.63 -18.97 -19.15
N VAL A 21 0.47 -20.10 -18.46
CA VAL A 21 1.26 -21.32 -18.71
C VAL A 21 0.34 -22.55 -18.78
N THR A 22 0.54 -23.34 -19.83
CA THR A 22 0.00 -24.69 -19.97
C THR A 22 1.10 -25.68 -19.56
N ALA A 23 0.73 -26.71 -18.80
CA ALA A 23 1.65 -27.63 -18.14
C ALA A 23 2.56 -28.42 -19.12
N GLY A 24 3.82 -28.61 -18.72
CA GLY A 24 4.74 -29.60 -19.29
C GLY A 24 5.62 -29.08 -20.42
N GLY A 25 6.80 -28.55 -20.07
CA GLY A 25 7.82 -28.18 -21.06
C GLY A 25 8.47 -26.84 -20.73
N VAL A 26 9.80 -26.84 -20.72
CA VAL A 26 10.69 -25.71 -20.39
C VAL A 26 10.22 -24.38 -21.02
N ILE A 27 10.15 -23.33 -20.21
CA ILE A 27 10.29 -21.95 -20.70
C ILE A 27 11.36 -21.25 -19.88
N VAL A 28 12.39 -20.76 -20.57
CA VAL A 28 13.45 -19.91 -19.99
C VAL A 28 12.83 -18.57 -19.59
N GLY A 29 12.96 -18.21 -18.30
CA GLY A 29 12.75 -16.85 -17.80
C GLY A 29 11.47 -16.60 -17.01
N GLY A 30 11.17 -17.43 -16.01
CA GLY A 30 10.19 -17.14 -14.96
C GLY A 30 9.76 -18.39 -14.20
N ASP A 31 10.58 -18.87 -13.27
CA ASP A 31 10.23 -19.98 -12.39
C ASP A 31 9.23 -19.52 -11.33
N TYR A 32 8.32 -20.41 -10.95
CA TYR A 32 7.50 -20.21 -9.77
C TYR A 32 8.38 -20.05 -8.52
N VAL A 33 8.16 -18.99 -7.76
CA VAL A 33 8.80 -18.82 -6.45
C VAL A 33 8.01 -19.64 -5.42
N TYR A 34 8.67 -20.63 -4.83
CA TYR A 34 8.06 -21.46 -3.78
C TYR A 34 8.17 -20.78 -2.42
N THR A 35 7.06 -20.74 -1.70
CA THR A 35 7.04 -20.40 -0.28
C THR A 35 7.44 -21.60 0.58
N ASN A 36 7.89 -21.35 1.82
CA ASN A 36 8.11 -22.42 2.79
C ASN A 36 6.80 -23.13 3.16
N TRP A 37 6.90 -24.41 3.54
CA TRP A 37 5.78 -25.18 4.09
C TRP A 37 5.22 -24.50 5.34
N THR A 38 3.90 -24.29 5.41
CA THR A 38 3.25 -23.55 6.53
C THR A 38 3.06 -24.36 7.81
N GLY A 39 3.55 -25.60 7.83
CA GLY A 39 3.40 -26.53 8.94
C GLY A 39 2.24 -27.50 8.75
N ALA A 40 2.04 -28.35 9.76
CA ALA A 40 1.04 -29.40 9.74
C ALA A 40 -0.39 -28.85 9.87
N LYS A 41 -1.32 -29.51 9.18
CA LYS A 41 -2.75 -29.26 9.13
C LYS A 41 -3.49 -30.58 9.23
N ALA A 42 -4.67 -30.53 9.83
CA ALA A 42 -5.62 -31.64 9.84
C ALA A 42 -6.62 -31.51 8.68
N THR A 43 -7.29 -32.62 8.37
CA THR A 43 -8.34 -32.65 7.34
C THR A 43 -9.43 -31.63 7.64
N GLY A 44 -9.74 -30.79 6.65
CA GLY A 44 -10.76 -29.75 6.76
C GLY A 44 -10.27 -28.43 7.36
N GLU A 45 -9.01 -28.35 7.81
CA GLU A 45 -8.42 -27.09 8.23
C GLU A 45 -8.02 -26.22 7.04
N THR A 46 -8.13 -24.90 7.21
CA THR A 46 -7.64 -23.92 6.26
C THR A 46 -6.22 -23.49 6.58
N PHE A 47 -5.53 -22.97 5.58
CA PHE A 47 -4.20 -22.38 5.71
C PHE A 47 -4.15 -21.07 4.92
N SER A 48 -3.21 -20.21 5.29
CA SER A 48 -2.90 -18.98 4.56
C SER A 48 -1.40 -18.73 4.59
N GLN A 49 -0.87 -18.11 3.54
CA GLN A 49 0.53 -17.74 3.42
C GLN A 49 0.62 -16.34 2.83
N GLY A 50 1.25 -15.42 3.56
CA GLY A 50 1.60 -14.11 3.03
C GLY A 50 2.78 -14.22 2.07
N ILE A 51 2.70 -13.51 0.94
CA ILE A 51 3.80 -13.33 -0.02
C ILE A 51 4.12 -11.84 -0.12
N GLY A 52 5.40 -11.50 -0.14
CA GLY A 52 5.90 -10.12 -0.17
C GLY A 52 6.89 -9.91 -1.31
N GLY A 53 7.34 -8.67 -1.50
CA GLY A 53 8.26 -8.32 -2.59
C GLY A 53 7.62 -8.41 -3.98
N LEU A 54 6.31 -8.27 -4.07
CA LEU A 54 5.59 -8.25 -5.34
C LEU A 54 5.62 -6.85 -5.95
N ASP A 55 5.72 -6.80 -7.27
CA ASP A 55 5.64 -5.56 -8.03
C ASP A 55 4.19 -5.05 -8.01
N ALA A 56 4.03 -3.74 -7.92
CA ALA A 56 2.73 -3.09 -7.99
C ALA A 56 2.11 -3.21 -9.39
N SER A 57 0.79 -3.04 -9.49
CA SER A 57 0.02 -3.08 -10.74
C SER A 57 0.29 -4.32 -11.61
N SER A 58 0.58 -5.45 -10.97
CA SER A 58 1.01 -6.68 -11.65
C SER A 58 0.08 -7.84 -11.33
N THR A 59 -0.19 -8.66 -12.35
CA THR A 59 -0.99 -9.89 -12.20
C THR A 59 -0.10 -11.05 -11.83
N TYR A 60 -0.46 -11.76 -10.76
CA TYR A 60 0.20 -12.97 -10.28
C TYR A 60 -0.73 -14.17 -10.38
N TYR A 61 -0.14 -15.33 -10.67
CA TYR A 61 -0.83 -16.63 -10.72
C TYR A 61 -0.34 -17.49 -9.58
N PHE A 62 -1.23 -18.24 -8.92
CA PHE A 62 -0.89 -19.12 -7.82
C PHE A 62 -1.70 -20.40 -7.78
N ASN A 63 -1.12 -21.43 -7.21
CA ASN A 63 -1.75 -22.71 -6.91
C ASN A 63 -1.33 -23.14 -5.49
N ALA A 64 -1.74 -24.32 -5.05
CA ALA A 64 -1.40 -24.87 -3.75
C ALA A 64 -1.05 -26.35 -3.85
N GLN A 65 -0.12 -26.82 -3.01
CA GLN A 65 0.25 -28.22 -2.89
C GLN A 65 0.23 -28.65 -1.43
N VAL A 66 -0.08 -29.94 -1.18
CA VAL A 66 -0.04 -30.55 0.16
C VAL A 66 0.92 -31.72 0.16
N LYS A 67 1.48 -32.06 1.33
CA LYS A 67 2.29 -33.26 1.49
C LYS A 67 2.08 -33.94 2.83
N ASN A 68 2.31 -35.24 2.88
CA ASN A 68 2.47 -35.97 4.13
C ASN A 68 3.95 -36.39 4.29
N SER A 69 4.23 -37.29 5.22
CA SER A 69 5.60 -37.78 5.47
C SER A 69 6.19 -38.60 4.33
N GLU A 70 5.38 -39.07 3.38
CA GLU A 70 5.78 -40.00 2.34
C GLU A 70 5.70 -39.39 0.93
N PHE A 71 4.72 -38.54 0.68
CA PHE A 71 4.39 -38.05 -0.66
C PHE A 71 3.91 -36.59 -0.66
N GLU A 72 4.18 -35.92 -1.78
CA GLU A 72 3.55 -34.64 -2.15
C GLU A 72 2.37 -34.93 -3.10
N SER A 73 1.32 -34.12 -3.01
CA SER A 73 0.19 -34.19 -3.92
C SER A 73 0.52 -33.57 -5.28
N ASP A 74 -0.36 -33.79 -6.26
CA ASP A 74 -0.43 -32.89 -7.40
C ASP A 74 -0.78 -31.46 -6.97
N TRP A 75 -0.50 -30.52 -7.86
CA TRP A 75 -0.88 -29.12 -7.68
C TRP A 75 -2.40 -28.93 -7.78
N GLY A 76 -2.93 -28.08 -6.90
CA GLY A 76 -4.29 -27.57 -7.00
C GLY A 76 -4.48 -26.71 -8.26
N ALA A 77 -5.73 -26.30 -8.49
CA ALA A 77 -6.06 -25.42 -9.60
C ALA A 77 -5.31 -24.08 -9.49
N GLU A 78 -4.86 -23.58 -10.64
CA GLU A 78 -4.26 -22.25 -10.75
C GLU A 78 -5.35 -21.17 -10.64
N LEU A 79 -5.07 -20.18 -9.80
CA LEU A 79 -5.86 -18.99 -9.56
C LEU A 79 -4.98 -17.76 -9.81
N THR A 80 -5.58 -16.57 -9.87
CA THR A 80 -4.85 -15.34 -10.12
C THR A 80 -5.34 -14.19 -9.25
N PHE A 81 -4.45 -13.24 -8.96
CA PHE A 81 -4.77 -11.98 -8.31
C PHE A 81 -3.92 -10.84 -8.89
N ASN A 82 -4.35 -9.60 -8.65
CA ASN A 82 -3.59 -8.41 -9.03
C ASN A 82 -3.06 -7.71 -7.77
N THR A 83 -1.83 -7.22 -7.82
CA THR A 83 -1.33 -6.28 -6.81
C THR A 83 -1.97 -4.91 -6.99
N GLY A 84 -2.05 -4.16 -5.89
CA GLY A 84 -2.53 -2.77 -5.92
C GLY A 84 -1.62 -1.86 -6.73
N ALA A 85 -2.12 -0.66 -7.04
CA ALA A 85 -1.33 0.36 -7.70
C ALA A 85 -0.12 0.78 -6.84
N ALA A 86 0.94 1.25 -7.50
CA ALA A 86 2.09 1.78 -6.79
C ALA A 86 1.71 3.04 -6.02
N VAL A 87 2.12 3.12 -4.75
CA VAL A 87 1.99 4.34 -3.97
C VAL A 87 3.12 5.29 -4.35
N VAL A 88 2.79 6.52 -4.71
CA VAL A 88 3.72 7.58 -5.09
C VAL A 88 3.56 8.79 -4.18
N ALA A 89 4.47 9.76 -4.26
CA ALA A 89 4.37 10.97 -3.46
C ALA A 89 3.08 11.75 -3.80
N PRO A 90 2.34 12.25 -2.79
CA PRO A 90 1.19 13.10 -3.02
C PRO A 90 1.62 14.47 -3.58
N THR A 91 0.69 15.14 -4.26
CA THR A 91 0.85 16.48 -4.80
C THR A 91 -0.29 17.38 -4.36
N GLY A 92 -0.03 18.67 -4.25
CA GLY A 92 -1.04 19.65 -3.91
C GLY A 92 -0.68 21.05 -4.38
N THR A 93 -1.65 21.95 -4.27
CA THR A 93 -1.50 23.38 -4.53
C THR A 93 -1.83 24.18 -3.28
N THR A 94 -1.14 25.31 -3.17
CA THR A 94 -1.46 26.37 -2.22
C THR A 94 -2.36 27.38 -2.93
N ASP A 95 -3.49 27.71 -2.31
CA ASP A 95 -4.46 28.67 -2.83
C ASP A 95 -4.37 29.99 -2.05
N GLU A 96 -5.03 31.05 -2.52
CA GLU A 96 -5.02 32.35 -1.84
C GLU A 96 -5.54 32.25 -0.40
N ALA A 97 -4.89 32.98 0.50
CA ALA A 97 -5.35 33.08 1.88
C ALA A 97 -6.66 33.88 1.95
N THR A 98 -7.58 33.43 2.78
CA THR A 98 -8.86 34.08 3.05
C THR A 98 -8.96 34.52 4.50
N LEU A 99 -9.97 35.32 4.84
CA LEU A 99 -10.20 35.81 6.22
C LEU A 99 -8.93 36.47 6.80
N VAL A 100 -8.24 37.28 5.99
CA VAL A 100 -7.03 37.99 6.39
C VAL A 100 -7.44 39.19 7.25
N ALA A 101 -7.11 39.11 8.54
CA ALA A 101 -7.34 40.16 9.53
C ALA A 101 -6.00 40.68 10.08
N ASP A 102 -6.05 41.48 11.14
CA ASP A 102 -4.89 42.09 11.77
C ASP A 102 -3.94 41.08 12.42
N ILE A 103 -4.46 40.05 13.09
CA ILE A 103 -3.67 39.06 13.84
C ILE A 103 -3.93 37.60 13.42
N GLU A 104 -4.69 37.39 12.35
CA GLU A 104 -5.07 36.05 11.88
C GLU A 104 -5.29 36.00 10.36
N ALA A 105 -5.14 34.81 9.80
CA ALA A 105 -5.47 34.51 8.40
C ALA A 105 -5.85 33.03 8.26
N THR A 106 -6.57 32.67 7.20
CA THR A 106 -6.82 31.27 6.83
C THR A 106 -6.06 30.92 5.56
N LEU A 107 -5.13 29.96 5.68
CA LEU A 107 -4.39 29.40 4.56
C LEU A 107 -5.23 28.31 3.90
N ASN A 108 -5.24 28.26 2.57
CA ASN A 108 -6.06 27.34 1.80
C ASN A 108 -5.19 26.53 0.84
N GLY A 109 -5.61 25.31 0.53
CA GLY A 109 -4.93 24.46 -0.41
C GLY A 109 -5.80 23.31 -0.88
N LYS A 110 -5.27 22.58 -1.86
CA LYS A 110 -5.96 21.46 -2.49
C LYS A 110 -5.00 20.31 -2.75
N VAL A 111 -5.43 19.10 -2.48
CA VAL A 111 -4.73 17.88 -2.90
C VAL A 111 -5.02 17.64 -4.38
N THR A 112 -3.98 17.68 -5.22
CA THR A 112 -4.09 17.39 -6.66
C THR A 112 -3.82 15.94 -6.99
N GLY A 113 -3.14 15.21 -6.11
CA GLY A 113 -2.98 13.76 -6.17
C GLY A 113 -2.61 13.22 -4.80
N ASP A 114 -3.31 12.20 -4.35
CA ASP A 114 -3.05 11.50 -3.08
C ASP A 114 -1.94 10.44 -3.20
N GLY A 115 -1.56 10.09 -4.44
CA GLY A 115 -0.49 9.14 -4.71
C GLY A 115 -0.92 7.69 -4.49
N GLY A 116 -2.22 7.39 -4.44
CA GLY A 116 -2.75 6.03 -4.31
C GLY A 116 -3.20 5.65 -2.90
N GLU A 117 -2.92 6.48 -1.89
CA GLU A 117 -3.39 6.30 -0.51
C GLU A 117 -3.76 7.63 0.13
N ALA A 118 -4.57 7.61 1.20
CA ALA A 118 -4.93 8.84 1.92
C ALA A 118 -3.68 9.53 2.51
N CYS A 119 -3.51 10.82 2.22
CA CYS A 119 -2.36 11.60 2.63
C CYS A 119 -2.67 12.55 3.79
N GLU A 120 -1.62 13.09 4.40
CA GLU A 120 -1.70 14.16 5.38
C GLU A 120 -1.22 15.48 4.76
N VAL A 121 -1.79 16.60 5.19
CA VAL A 121 -1.45 17.93 4.68
C VAL A 121 -1.17 18.90 5.81
N ARG A 122 -0.32 19.90 5.56
CA ARG A 122 -0.05 21.03 6.45
C ARG A 122 0.48 22.20 5.63
N PHE A 123 0.51 23.38 6.22
CA PHE A 123 1.12 24.57 5.63
C PHE A 123 2.41 24.93 6.34
N GLN A 124 3.30 25.57 5.60
CA GLN A 124 4.42 26.33 6.12
C GLN A 124 4.16 27.82 5.98
N TYR A 125 4.57 28.60 6.97
CA TYR A 125 4.47 30.05 6.90
C TYR A 125 5.61 30.77 7.64
N GLY A 126 5.84 32.02 7.29
CA GLY A 126 6.87 32.85 7.91
C GLY A 126 6.94 34.26 7.32
N LEU A 127 7.84 35.09 7.86
CA LEU A 127 8.06 36.46 7.38
C LEU A 127 8.85 36.51 6.06
N THR A 128 9.45 35.40 5.67
CA THR A 128 10.19 35.23 4.40
C THR A 128 9.81 33.89 3.78
N ALA A 129 10.13 33.71 2.49
CA ALA A 129 9.96 32.44 1.78
C ALA A 129 10.90 31.31 2.25
N ALA A 130 11.75 31.56 3.25
CA ALA A 130 12.49 30.49 3.93
C ALA A 130 11.58 29.68 4.89
N TYR A 131 10.44 30.28 5.28
CA TYR A 131 9.46 29.79 6.25
C TYR A 131 10.07 29.41 7.62
N GLY A 132 9.27 29.43 8.69
CA GLY A 132 9.81 29.21 10.05
C GLY A 132 8.81 28.65 11.04
N LYS A 133 7.60 28.34 10.56
CA LYS A 133 6.49 27.77 11.31
C LYS A 133 5.78 26.75 10.43
N ASP A 134 5.48 25.60 11.01
CA ASP A 134 4.61 24.57 10.43
C ASP A 134 3.26 24.62 11.16
N THR A 135 2.17 24.38 10.42
CA THR A 135 0.89 24.04 11.05
C THR A 135 0.86 22.58 11.47
N ALA A 136 -0.13 22.20 12.28
CA ALA A 136 -0.38 20.79 12.58
C ALA A 136 -0.74 20.01 11.30
N TRP A 137 -0.40 18.72 11.28
CA TRP A 137 -0.81 17.79 10.24
C TRP A 137 -2.32 17.57 10.28
N GLN A 138 -2.94 17.55 9.10
CA GLN A 138 -4.34 17.18 8.90
C GLN A 138 -4.41 15.87 8.11
N PRO A 139 -4.88 14.76 8.72
CA PRO A 139 -4.89 13.46 8.06
C PRO A 139 -6.08 13.26 7.11
N GLY A 140 -6.03 12.17 6.34
CA GLY A 140 -7.18 11.59 5.65
C GLY A 140 -7.60 12.35 4.39
N LYS A 141 -6.67 13.00 3.70
CA LYS A 141 -6.97 13.72 2.46
C LYS A 141 -6.80 12.81 1.24
N LEU A 142 -7.72 12.97 0.30
CA LEU A 142 -7.73 12.26 -0.98
C LEU A 142 -7.63 13.26 -2.14
N THR A 143 -7.34 12.75 -3.34
CA THR A 143 -7.31 13.54 -4.57
C THR A 143 -8.57 14.39 -4.72
N GLY A 144 -8.41 15.69 -4.93
CA GLY A 144 -9.49 16.66 -5.08
C GLY A 144 -10.01 17.27 -3.78
N ASN A 145 -9.62 16.75 -2.60
CA ASN A 145 -9.95 17.38 -1.32
C ASN A 145 -9.30 18.76 -1.20
N THR A 146 -10.08 19.72 -0.70
CA THR A 146 -9.55 20.99 -0.22
C THR A 146 -9.24 20.91 1.28
N PHE A 147 -8.33 21.75 1.73
CA PHE A 147 -7.98 21.88 3.14
C PHE A 147 -7.64 23.31 3.47
N SER A 148 -7.81 23.66 4.75
CA SER A 148 -7.57 25.02 5.23
C SER A 148 -7.05 25.00 6.66
N GLN A 149 -6.23 25.98 7.01
CA GLN A 149 -5.76 26.19 8.37
C GLN A 149 -5.83 27.65 8.75
N ARG A 150 -6.57 27.95 9.82
CA ARG A 150 -6.52 29.26 10.46
C ARG A 150 -5.28 29.38 11.32
N ILE A 151 -4.52 30.44 11.12
CA ILE A 151 -3.33 30.81 11.89
C ILE A 151 -3.61 32.08 12.68
N TYR A 152 -3.05 32.17 13.89
CA TYR A 152 -3.27 33.26 14.83
C TYR A 152 -1.93 33.84 15.31
N GLY A 153 -1.99 34.98 16.00
CA GLY A 153 -0.81 35.62 16.58
C GLY A 153 0.09 36.29 15.54
N LEU A 154 -0.49 36.70 14.40
CA LEU A 154 0.21 37.45 13.38
C LEU A 154 0.45 38.89 13.87
N THR A 155 1.51 39.51 13.40
CA THR A 155 1.76 40.93 13.66
C THR A 155 0.97 41.78 12.66
N PRO A 156 0.18 42.78 13.11
CA PRO A 156 -0.56 43.65 12.21
C PRO A 156 0.33 44.35 11.18
N ASN A 157 -0.23 44.60 9.99
CA ASN A 157 0.46 45.28 8.88
C ASN A 157 1.82 44.64 8.50
N THR A 158 1.92 43.31 8.64
CA THR A 158 3.13 42.55 8.32
C THR A 158 2.87 41.56 7.19
N LYS A 159 3.81 41.48 6.24
CA LYS A 159 3.75 40.49 5.15
C LYS A 159 4.21 39.13 5.66
N TYR A 160 3.38 38.12 5.41
CA TYR A 160 3.73 36.71 5.59
C TYR A 160 3.75 35.99 4.25
N HIS A 161 4.63 35.01 4.14
CA HIS A 161 4.72 34.05 3.05
C HIS A 161 4.21 32.70 3.54
N PHE A 162 3.58 31.92 2.67
CA PHE A 162 3.13 30.57 2.99
C PHE A 162 3.17 29.64 1.76
N LEU A 163 3.23 28.33 2.02
CA LEU A 163 3.01 27.25 1.05
C LEU A 163 2.27 26.08 1.70
#